data_AF-X1JNL5-F1
#
_entry.id   AF-X1JNL5-F1
#
_cell.length_a   1.000
_cell.length_b   1.000
_cell.length_c   1.000
_cell.angle_alpha   90.00
_cell.angle_beta   90.00
_cell.angle_gamma   90.00
#
_symmetry.space_group_name_H-M   'P 1'
#
loop_
_entity.id
_entity.type
_entity.pdbx_description
1 polymer ?
#
loop_
_entity_poly.entity_id
_entity_poly.type
_entity_poly.pdbx_seq_one_letter_code
_entity_poly.pdbx_strand_id
1 'polypeptide(L)' 'MLGRIYEQKGWKGKAIESYRKFFDLWKDADPAIPEIKDARLRLIALAD' A
#
# COMPACT_ATOMS: atom_id res chain seq x y z
N MET A 1 -3.07 -7.01 -4.04
CA MET A 1 -1.70 -6.56 -3.71
C MET A 1 -1.18 -7.27 -2.48
N LEU A 2 0.14 -7.50 -2.41
CA LEU A 2 0.80 -8.16 -1.27
C LEU A 2 0.59 -7.42 0.07
N GLY A 3 0.46 -6.09 0.05
CA GLY A 3 0.16 -5.28 1.24
C GLY A 3 -1.07 -5.77 2.01
N ARG A 4 -2.21 -5.97 1.32
CA ARG A 4 -3.45 -6.50 1.92
C ARG A 4 -3.30 -7.90 2.50
N ILE A 5 -2.52 -8.77 1.86
CA ILE A 5 -2.26 -10.13 2.38
C ILE A 5 -1.44 -10.05 3.67
N TYR A 6 -0.46 -9.16 3.72
CA TYR A 6 0.34 -8.95 4.92
C TYR A 6 -0.47 -8.33 6.06
N GLU A 7 -1.40 -7.42 5.78
CA GLU A 7 -2.37 -6.90 6.76
C GLU A 7 -3.21 -8.03 7.36
N GLN A 8 -3.80 -8.89 6.53
CA GLN A 8 -4.61 -10.02 6.98
C GLN A 8 -3.82 -11.01 7.84
N LYS A 9 -2.51 -11.11 7.62
CA LYS A 9 -1.59 -11.94 8.43
C LYS A 9 -1.05 -11.24 9.68
N GLY A 10 -1.43 -9.98 9.94
CA GLY A 10 -0.92 -9.19 11.06
C GLY A 10 0.52 -8.70 10.88
N TRP A 11 1.10 -8.83 9.68
CA TRP A 11 2.48 -8.47 9.40
C TRP A 11 2.59 -6.99 8.99
N LYS A 12 2.31 -6.09 9.94
CA LYS A 12 2.26 -4.63 9.75
C LYS A 12 3.49 -4.08 9.00
N GLY A 13 4.70 -4.47 9.41
CA GLY A 13 5.94 -4.02 8.76
C GLY A 13 6.05 -4.43 7.28
N LYS A 14 5.71 -5.68 6.95
CA LYS A 14 5.72 -6.17 5.56
C LYS A 14 4.65 -5.51 4.71
N ALA A 15 3.48 -5.21 5.29
CA ALA A 15 2.41 -4.50 4.61
C ALA A 15 2.87 -3.09 4.18
N ILE A 16 3.46 -2.34 5.12
CA ILE A 16 4.01 -1.00 4.86
C ILE A 16 5.08 -1.05 3.76
N GLU A 17 6.03 -1.99 3.84
CA GLU A 17 7.08 -2.15 2.82
C GLU A 17 6.47 -2.43 1.44
N SER A 18 5.47 -3.31 1.35
CA SER A 18 4.77 -3.60 0.10
C SER A 18 4.06 -2.37 -0.47
N TYR A 19 3.38 -1.57 0.35
CA TYR A 19 2.72 -0.35 -0.12
C TYR A 19 3.72 0.70 -0.59
N ARG A 20 4.85 0.87 0.11
CA ARG A 20 5.91 1.79 -0.33
C ARG A 20 6.50 1.37 -1.68
N LYS A 21 6.80 0.07 -1.86
CA LYS A 21 7.28 -0.46 -3.16
C LYS A 21 6.24 -0.27 -4.26
N PHE A 22 4.97 -0.47 -3.95
CA PHE A 22 3.89 -0.22 -4.90
C PHE A 22 3.92 1.25 -5.40
N PHE A 23 4.01 2.22 -4.49
CA PHE A 23 4.08 3.63 -4.87
C PHE A 23 5.37 4.01 -5.60
N ASP A 24 6.50 3.39 -5.28
CA ASP A 24 7.75 3.62 -6.01
C ASP A 24 7.67 3.13 -7.47
N LEU A 25 7.09 1.94 -7.68
CA LEU A 25 6.91 1.35 -9.01
C LEU A 25 5.85 2.09 -9.84
N TRP A 26 4.83 2.65 -9.20
CA TRP A 26 3.68 3.30 -9.84
C TRP A 26 3.71 4.82 -9.67
N LYS A 27 4.88 5.42 -9.43
CA LYS A 27 5.01 6.86 -9.18
C LYS A 27 4.51 7.74 -10.33
N ASP A 28 4.55 7.21 -11.56
CA ASP A 28 4.11 7.88 -12.79
C ASP A 28 2.76 7.34 -13.29
N ALA A 29 2.10 6.47 -12.52
CA ALA A 29 0.79 5.95 -12.87
C ALA A 29 -0.31 7.01 -12.69
N ASP A 30 -1.40 6.87 -13.45
CA ASP A 30 -2.54 7.78 -13.36
C ASP A 30 -3.13 7.78 -11.94
N PRO A 31 -3.12 8.91 -11.21
CA PRO A 31 -3.63 8.99 -9.85
C PRO A 31 -5.14 8.74 -9.74
N ALA A 32 -5.89 8.76 -10.86
CA ALA A 32 -7.30 8.41 -10.90
C ALA A 32 -7.57 6.90 -10.67
N ILE A 33 -6.53 6.06 -10.72
CA ILE A 33 -6.67 4.63 -10.45
C ILE A 33 -7.11 4.40 -8.99
N PRO A 34 -8.28 3.78 -8.75
CA PRO A 34 -8.82 3.60 -7.40
C PRO A 34 -7.87 2.86 -6.44
N GLU A 35 -7.10 1.90 -6.93
CA GLU A 35 -6.12 1.16 -6.14
C GLU A 35 -5.01 2.04 -5.56
N ILE A 36 -4.60 3.13 -6.23
CA ILE A 36 -3.61 4.07 -5.71
C ILE A 36 -4.18 4.78 -4.47
N LYS A 37 -5.44 5.21 -4.55
CA LYS A 37 -6.13 5.86 -3.43
C LYS A 37 -6.33 4.90 -2.25
N ASP A 38 -6.79 3.66 -2.50
CA ASP A 38 -6.95 2.64 -1.46
C ASP A 38 -5.63 2.29 -0.78
N ALA A 39 -4.57 2.04 -1.56
CA ALA A 39 -3.24 1.74 -1.04
C ALA A 39 -2.70 2.87 -0.15
N ARG A 40 -3.02 4.13 -0.48
CA ARG A 40 -2.53 5.30 0.27
C ARG A 40 -3.21 5.41 1.63
N LEU A 41 -4.54 5.25 1.65
CA LEU A 41 -5.32 5.27 2.89
C LEU A 41 -4.89 4.15 3.84
N ARG A 42 -4.65 2.95 3.31
CA ARG A 42 -4.14 1.81 4.09
C ARG A 42 -2.74 2.05 4.62
N LEU A 43 -1.83 2.57 3.80
CA LEU A 43 -0.48 2.90 4.25
C LEU A 43 -0.48 3.91 5.39
N ILE A 44 -1.32 4.95 5.32
CA ILE A 44 -1.48 5.93 6.41
C ILE A 44 -1.99 5.25 7.69
N ALA A 45 -3.07 4.47 7.59
CA ALA A 45 -3.65 3.77 8.75
C ALA A 45 -2.68 2.76 9.40
N LEU A 46 -1.71 2.24 8.64
CA LEU A 46 -0.67 1.34 9.13
C LEU A 46 0.60 2.07 9.60
N ALA A 47 0.78 3.36 9.30
CA ALA A 47 1.98 4.10 9.71
C ALA A 47 1.78 4.88 11.01
N ASP A 48 0.52 5.11 11.41
CA ASP A 48 0.10 5.53 12.76
C ASP A 48 0.30 4.39 13.79
#